data_AF-A0A849Q725-F1
#
_entry.id   AF-A0A849Q725-F1
#
_cell.length_a   1.000
_cell.length_b   1.000
_cell.length_c   1.000
_cell.angle_alpha   90.00
_cell.angle_beta   90.00
_cell.angle_gamma   90.00
#
_symmetry.space_group_name_H-M   'P 1'
#
loop_
_entity.id
_entity.type
_entity.pdbx_description
1 polymer ?
#
loop_
_entity_poly.entity_id
_entity_poly.type
_entity_poly.pdbx_seq_one_letter_code
_entity_poly.pdbx_strand_id
1 'polypeptide(L)'
;MSSREIAQIVEDYLKSVSRVLTSGFETEDMLEELETHINEAFQNKVQERPLANKIDLLREVLNDLGEPKEIAEEFKRADVLLQGPEEDDRRTFWLVVRFAINMVIAVVAAWFVSTLPDAGVSFYWALVVFLMFGLA
;
A
#
# COMPACT_ATOMS: atom_id res chain seq x y z
N MET A 1 -37.95 -8.68 2.06
CA MET A 1 -36.92 -8.71 1.00
C MET A 1 -35.67 -9.34 1.57
N SER A 2 -35.05 -10.25 0.80
CA SER A 2 -34.07 -11.19 1.35
C SER A 2 -32.66 -10.61 1.20
N SER A 3 -31.85 -10.68 2.26
CA SER A 3 -30.42 -10.32 2.22
C SER A 3 -29.65 -11.01 1.09
N ARG A 4 -30.18 -12.10 0.52
CA ARG A 4 -29.63 -12.75 -0.68
C ARG A 4 -29.68 -11.88 -1.94
N GLU A 5 -30.75 -11.12 -2.14
CA GLU A 5 -30.87 -10.26 -3.34
C GLU A 5 -29.84 -9.13 -3.32
N ILE A 6 -29.56 -8.59 -2.13
CA ILE A 6 -28.52 -7.57 -1.90
C ILE A 6 -27.14 -8.15 -2.19
N ALA A 7 -26.82 -9.31 -1.61
CA ALA A 7 -25.54 -9.98 -1.83
C ALA A 7 -25.31 -10.29 -3.31
N GLN A 8 -26.34 -10.74 -4.02
CA GLN A 8 -26.24 -11.06 -5.44
C GLN A 8 -25.96 -9.81 -6.30
N ILE A 9 -26.58 -8.67 -5.99
CA ILE A 9 -26.33 -7.41 -6.70
C ILE A 9 -24.89 -6.92 -6.49
N VAL A 10 -24.36 -7.04 -5.27
CA VAL A 10 -22.97 -6.68 -4.96
C VAL A 10 -22.00 -7.61 -5.68
N GLU A 11 -22.25 -8.91 -5.65
CA GLU A 11 -21.42 -9.91 -6.33
C GLU A 11 -21.38 -9.68 -7.86
N ASP A 12 -22.54 -9.41 -8.47
CA ASP A 12 -22.64 -9.11 -9.90
C ASP A 12 -21.87 -7.83 -10.27
N TYR A 13 -21.87 -6.84 -9.38
CA TYR A 13 -21.10 -5.61 -9.54
C TYR A 13 -19.59 -5.87 -9.47
N LEU A 14 -19.11 -6.53 -8.41
CA LEU A 14 -17.69 -6.87 -8.25
C LEU A 14 -17.17 -7.74 -9.40
N LYS A 15 -17.98 -8.68 -9.88
CA LYS A 15 -17.67 -9.51 -11.05
C LYS A 15 -17.57 -8.71 -12.34
N SER A 16 -18.34 -7.63 -12.46
CA SER A 16 -18.24 -6.72 -13.60
C SER A 16 -16.96 -5.89 -13.54
N VAL A 17 -16.56 -5.43 -12.36
CA VAL A 17 -15.29 -4.74 -12.13
C VAL A 17 -14.10 -5.67 -12.41
N SER A 18 -14.12 -6.90 -11.86
CA SER A 18 -13.04 -7.88 -12.02
C SER A 18 -12.82 -8.31 -13.48
N ARG A 19 -13.88 -8.30 -14.30
CA ARG A 19 -13.78 -8.59 -15.74
C ARG A 19 -13.07 -7.48 -16.52
N VAL A 20 -13.11 -6.23 -16.04
CA VAL A 20 -12.44 -5.09 -16.70
C VAL A 20 -10.99 -4.95 -16.24
N LEU A 21 -10.71 -5.37 -15.01
CA LEU A 21 -9.37 -5.43 -14.44
C LEU A 21 -8.59 -6.64 -14.98
N THR A 22 -7.28 -6.48 -15.12
CA THR A 22 -6.39 -7.57 -15.53
C THR A 22 -6.21 -8.49 -14.32
N SER A 23 -6.48 -9.79 -14.46
CA SER A 23 -6.39 -10.74 -13.34
C SER A 23 -5.00 -10.74 -12.68
N GLY A 24 -4.94 -10.49 -11.37
CA GLY A 24 -3.72 -10.47 -10.55
C GLY A 24 -4.03 -10.32 -9.06
N PHE A 25 -3.03 -10.51 -8.20
CA PHE A 25 -3.17 -10.42 -6.73
C PHE A 25 -3.69 -9.05 -6.27
N GLU A 26 -3.18 -7.96 -6.86
CA GLU A 26 -3.61 -6.58 -6.57
C GLU A 26 -5.07 -6.31 -6.95
N THR A 27 -5.61 -7.04 -7.94
CA THR A 27 -7.02 -6.95 -8.32
C THR A 27 -7.91 -7.65 -7.29
N GLU A 28 -7.45 -8.73 -6.66
CA GLU A 28 -8.20 -9.44 -5.63
C GLU A 28 -8.30 -8.59 -4.36
N ASP A 29 -7.18 -8.02 -3.90
CA ASP A 29 -7.13 -7.10 -2.75
C ASP A 29 -8.05 -5.88 -2.96
N MET A 30 -8.01 -5.29 -4.17
CA MET A 30 -8.86 -4.14 -4.50
C MET A 30 -10.36 -4.50 -4.51
N LEU A 31 -10.72 -5.71 -4.98
CA LEU A 31 -12.11 -6.16 -4.98
C LEU A 31 -12.62 -6.41 -3.56
N GLU A 32 -11.78 -6.94 -2.66
CA GLU A 32 -12.12 -7.11 -1.25
C GLU A 32 -12.31 -5.76 -0.53
N GLU A 33 -11.46 -4.77 -0.82
CA GLU A 33 -11.61 -3.41 -0.31
C GLU A 33 -12.88 -2.75 -0.84
N LEU A 34 -13.18 -2.92 -2.14
CA LEU A 34 -14.39 -2.40 -2.77
C LEU A 34 -15.66 -3.04 -2.19
N GLU A 35 -15.66 -4.35 -1.95
CA GLU A 35 -16.75 -5.05 -1.27
C GLU A 35 -16.99 -4.48 0.13
N THR A 36 -15.91 -4.29 0.89
CA THR A 36 -15.96 -3.69 2.23
C THR A 36 -16.59 -2.31 2.17
N HIS A 37 -16.13 -1.45 1.26
CA HIS A 37 -16.63 -0.08 1.12
C HIS A 37 -18.12 -0.02 0.73
N ILE A 38 -18.54 -0.88 -0.21
CA ILE A 38 -19.96 -1.00 -0.60
C ILE A 38 -20.81 -1.36 0.62
N ASN A 39 -20.38 -2.34 1.40
CA ASN A 39 -21.10 -2.78 2.58
C ASN A 39 -21.18 -1.69 3.66
N GLU A 40 -20.07 -1.00 3.95
CA GLU A 40 -20.05 0.10 4.92
C GLU A 40 -20.95 1.26 4.49
N ALA A 41 -20.83 1.72 3.25
CA ALA A 41 -21.65 2.79 2.70
C ALA A 41 -23.15 2.41 2.71
N PHE A 42 -23.46 1.16 2.37
CA PHE A 42 -24.82 0.64 2.43
C PHE A 42 -25.37 0.61 3.87
N GLN A 43 -24.59 0.12 4.84
CA GLN A 43 -25.02 0.13 6.25
C GLN A 43 -25.23 1.55 6.77
N ASN A 44 -24.37 2.50 6.41
CA ASN A 44 -24.52 3.91 6.78
C ASN A 44 -25.84 4.48 6.23
N LYS A 45 -26.13 4.29 4.94
CA LYS A 45 -27.40 4.76 4.35
C LYS A 45 -28.62 4.07 4.98
N VAL A 46 -28.53 2.79 5.34
CA VAL A 46 -29.61 2.07 6.05
C VAL A 46 -29.83 2.64 7.46
N GLN A 47 -28.77 3.01 8.17
CA GLN A 47 -28.87 3.66 9.49
C GLN A 47 -29.49 5.05 9.40
N GLU A 48 -29.12 5.84 8.39
CA GLU A 48 -29.67 7.17 8.15
C GLU A 48 -31.13 7.13 7.69
N ARG A 49 -31.51 6.13 6.88
CA ARG A 49 -32.84 6.02 6.25
C ARG A 49 -33.44 4.61 6.43
N PRO A 50 -33.81 4.22 7.66
CA PRO A 50 -34.26 2.85 7.96
C PRO A 50 -35.60 2.46 7.33
N LEU A 51 -36.42 3.45 6.94
CA LEU A 51 -37.72 3.25 6.28
C LEU A 51 -37.61 3.20 4.76
N ALA A 52 -36.46 3.54 4.19
CA ALA A 52 -36.26 3.53 2.74
C ALA A 52 -36.07 2.10 2.22
N ASN A 53 -36.35 1.91 0.94
CA ASN A 53 -36.14 0.63 0.28
C ASN A 53 -34.64 0.33 0.19
N LYS A 54 -34.23 -0.79 0.79
CA LYS A 54 -32.84 -1.25 0.83
C LYS A 54 -32.22 -1.43 -0.56
N ILE A 55 -33.00 -1.84 -1.56
CA ILE A 55 -32.50 -2.00 -2.94
C ILE A 55 -32.17 -0.64 -3.55
N ASP A 56 -33.02 0.36 -3.31
CA ASP A 56 -32.81 1.70 -3.84
C ASP A 56 -31.61 2.36 -3.16
N LEU A 57 -31.42 2.14 -1.85
CA LEU A 57 -30.22 2.58 -1.13
C LEU A 57 -28.95 1.90 -1.64
N LEU A 58 -28.99 0.60 -1.93
CA LEU A 58 -27.84 -0.11 -2.51
C LEU A 58 -27.51 0.42 -3.91
N ARG A 59 -28.53 0.66 -4.75
CA ARG A 59 -28.34 1.27 -6.07
C ARG A 59 -27.77 2.69 -5.96
N GLU A 60 -28.18 3.46 -4.96
CA GLU A 60 -27.59 4.76 -4.67
C GLU A 60 -26.09 4.62 -4.35
N VAL A 61 -25.70 3.68 -3.48
CA VAL A 61 -24.28 3.40 -3.18
C VAL A 61 -23.50 2.99 -4.43
N LEU A 62 -24.05 2.10 -5.25
CA LEU A 62 -23.39 1.65 -6.47
C LEU A 62 -23.29 2.76 -7.53
N ASN A 63 -24.28 3.64 -7.61
CA ASN A 63 -24.20 4.82 -8.48
C ASN A 63 -23.18 5.84 -7.97
N ASP A 64 -23.08 6.01 -6.64
CA ASP A 64 -22.10 6.91 -6.02
C ASP A 64 -20.66 6.42 -6.27
N LEU A 65 -20.46 5.10 -6.40
CA LEU A 65 -19.18 4.47 -6.76
C LEU A 65 -18.78 4.63 -8.24
N GLY A 66 -19.74 4.93 -9.12
CA GLY A 66 -19.50 5.09 -10.55
C GLY A 66 -19.60 3.78 -11.35
N GLU A 67 -19.39 3.86 -12.68
CA GLU A 67 -19.48 2.66 -13.51
C GLU A 67 -18.27 1.73 -13.28
N PRO A 68 -18.43 0.40 -13.34
CA PRO A 68 -17.32 -0.54 -13.23
C PRO A 68 -16.14 -0.27 -14.18
N LYS A 69 -16.42 0.32 -15.34
CA LYS A 69 -15.39 0.74 -16.31
C LYS A 69 -14.60 1.96 -15.83
N GLU A 70 -15.27 2.92 -15.23
CA GLU A 70 -14.65 4.15 -14.70
C GLU A 70 -13.73 3.80 -13.52
N ILE A 71 -14.19 2.96 -12.61
CA ILE A 71 -13.38 2.44 -11.49
C ILE A 71 -12.15 1.70 -12.00
N ALA A 72 -12.32 0.83 -13.00
CA ALA A 72 -11.19 0.11 -13.57
C ALA A 72 -10.20 1.01 -14.33
N GLU A 73 -10.68 2.10 -14.93
CA GLU A 73 -9.85 3.09 -15.61
C GLU A 73 -9.11 4.00 -14.62
N GLU A 74 -9.76 4.35 -13.50
CA GLU A 74 -9.10 5.02 -12.38
C GLU A 74 -8.07 4.12 -11.71
N PHE A 75 -8.36 2.84 -11.52
CA PHE A 75 -7.40 1.86 -11.02
C PHE A 75 -6.21 1.72 -11.96
N LYS A 76 -6.43 1.54 -13.27
CA LYS A 76 -5.32 1.50 -14.25
C LYS A 76 -4.52 2.79 -14.27
N ARG A 77 -5.15 3.95 -14.10
CA ARG A 77 -4.44 5.22 -13.99
C ARG A 77 -3.64 5.31 -12.69
N ALA A 78 -4.19 4.87 -11.56
CA ALA A 78 -3.50 4.81 -10.29
C ALA A 78 -2.32 3.83 -10.34
N ASP A 79 -2.53 2.66 -10.93
CA ASP A 79 -1.51 1.63 -11.15
C ASP A 79 -0.41 2.13 -12.10
N VAL A 80 -0.76 2.79 -13.21
CA VAL A 80 0.23 3.40 -14.11
C VAL A 80 0.95 4.62 -13.49
N LEU A 81 0.31 5.34 -12.56
CA LEU A 81 0.94 6.42 -11.81
C LEU A 81 1.86 5.89 -10.69
N LEU A 82 1.52 4.74 -10.10
CA LEU A 82 2.37 4.00 -9.16
C LEU A 82 3.51 3.26 -9.89
N GLN A 83 3.25 2.81 -11.12
CA GLN A 83 4.19 2.19 -12.07
C GLN A 83 4.70 3.21 -13.11
N GLY A 84 4.85 4.48 -12.72
CA GLY A 84 5.72 5.41 -13.46
C GLY A 84 7.13 4.80 -13.61
N PRO A 85 8.01 5.33 -14.48
CA PRO A 85 9.30 4.70 -14.83
C PRO A 85 10.35 4.72 -13.68
N GLU A 86 10.02 4.18 -12.51
CA GLU A 86 10.81 4.17 -11.29
C GLU A 86 11.03 2.77 -10.70
N GLU A 87 10.75 1.69 -11.44
CA GLU A 87 11.07 0.34 -10.96
C GLU A 87 12.58 -0.01 -10.96
N ASP A 88 13.44 0.80 -11.59
CA ASP A 88 14.90 0.65 -11.46
C ASP A 88 15.50 1.59 -10.39
N ASP A 89 14.77 2.64 -10.00
CA ASP A 89 15.27 3.62 -9.04
C ASP A 89 14.98 3.23 -7.59
N ARG A 90 13.97 2.42 -7.29
CA ARG A 90 13.69 2.05 -5.88
C ARG A 90 14.74 1.10 -5.29
N ARG A 91 15.30 0.19 -6.09
CA ARG A 91 16.41 -0.69 -5.67
C ARG A 91 17.71 0.09 -5.54
N THR A 92 17.94 1.02 -6.46
CA THR A 92 19.11 1.92 -6.46
C THR A 92 19.02 2.92 -5.31
N PHE A 93 17.86 3.51 -5.06
CA PHE A 93 17.56 4.42 -3.95
C PHE A 93 17.71 3.71 -2.60
N TRP A 94 17.21 2.47 -2.45
CA TRP A 94 17.43 1.73 -1.21
C TRP A 94 18.91 1.41 -0.97
N LEU A 95 19.68 1.13 -2.03
CA LEU A 95 21.13 1.00 -1.93
C LEU A 95 21.80 2.33 -1.57
N VAL A 96 21.42 3.44 -2.21
CA VAL A 96 21.95 4.79 -1.94
C VAL A 96 21.62 5.24 -0.51
N VAL A 97 20.41 4.99 -0.03
CA VAL A 97 20.00 5.26 1.36
C VAL A 97 20.80 4.40 2.34
N ARG A 98 20.99 3.10 2.04
CA ARG A 98 21.85 2.23 2.87
C ARG A 98 23.29 2.73 2.91
N PHE A 99 23.83 3.20 1.78
CA PHE A 99 25.15 3.84 1.72
C PHE A 99 25.19 5.15 2.52
N ALA A 100 24.17 6.00 2.42
CA ALA A 100 24.09 7.25 3.16
C ALA A 100 24.03 7.00 4.67
N ILE A 101 23.23 6.03 5.13
CA ILE A 101 23.17 5.63 6.55
C ILE A 101 24.54 5.12 7.03
N ASN A 102 25.19 4.24 6.27
CA ASN A 102 26.52 3.74 6.61
C ASN A 102 27.57 4.87 6.67
N MET A 103 27.48 5.85 5.77
CA MET A 103 28.37 7.01 5.77
C MET A 103 28.14 7.89 7.01
N VAL A 104 26.89 8.13 7.41
CA VAL A 104 26.56 8.85 8.65
C VAL A 104 27.11 8.12 9.86
N ILE A 105 26.93 6.79 9.95
CA ILE A 105 27.47 5.98 11.05
C ILE A 105 28.99 6.08 11.11
N ALA A 106 29.70 6.02 9.97
CA ALA A 106 31.14 6.14 9.92
C ALA A 106 31.63 7.52 10.39
N VAL A 107 30.95 8.60 10.00
CA VAL A 107 31.28 9.97 10.44
C VAL A 107 31.05 10.12 11.94
N VAL A 108 29.95 9.60 12.48
CA VAL A 108 29.66 9.62 13.92
C VAL A 108 30.69 8.80 14.70
N ALA A 109 31.07 7.61 14.20
CA ALA A 109 32.09 6.79 14.82
C ALA A 109 33.48 7.47 14.80
N ALA A 110 33.87 8.06 13.67
CA ALA A 110 35.13 8.78 13.54
C ALA A 110 35.17 10.03 14.44
N TRP A 111 34.05 10.73 14.55
CA TRP A 111 33.91 11.84 15.48
C TRP A 111 34.00 11.38 16.93
N PHE A 112 33.31 10.29 17.29
CA PHE A 112 33.39 9.73 18.64
C PHE A 112 34.82 9.31 19.01
N VAL A 113 35.54 8.67 18.09
CA VAL A 113 36.96 8.30 18.28
C VAL A 113 37.86 9.53 18.46
N SER A 114 37.61 10.63 17.74
CA SER A 114 38.41 11.84 17.86
C SER A 114 38.15 12.62 19.15
N THR A 115 37.02 12.37 19.82
CA THR A 115 36.69 12.99 21.12
C THR A 115 37.27 12.26 22.34
N LEU A 116 37.83 11.05 22.16
CA LEU A 116 38.43 10.30 23.26
C LEU A 116 39.89 10.74 23.47
N PRO A 117 40.24 11.37 24.61
CA PRO A 117 41.64 11.61 24.96
C PRO A 117 42.25 10.29 25.43
N ASP A 118 43.35 9.86 24.80
CA ASP A 118 44.19 8.72 25.19
C ASP A 118 43.49 7.34 25.31
N ALA A 119 42.71 6.94 24.31
CA ALA A 119 42.19 5.57 24.27
C ALA A 119 43.18 4.63 23.56
N GLY A 120 43.88 3.80 24.34
CA GLY A 120 44.80 2.73 23.90
C GLY A 120 44.17 1.58 23.08
N VAL A 121 43.12 1.86 22.30
CA VAL A 121 42.56 0.94 21.31
C VAL A 121 43.01 1.46 19.95
N SER A 122 44.00 0.79 19.36
CA SER A 122 44.51 1.17 18.06
C SER A 122 43.39 1.10 17.01
N PHE A 123 43.33 2.11 16.15
CA PHE A 123 42.39 2.21 15.02
C PHE A 123 42.21 0.89 14.24
N TYR A 124 43.28 0.09 14.19
CA TYR A 124 43.29 -1.25 13.62
C TYR A 124 42.29 -2.22 14.27
N TRP A 125 42.16 -2.24 15.60
CA TRP A 125 41.21 -3.12 16.31
C TRP A 125 39.75 -2.72 16.08
N ALA A 126 39.47 -1.42 16.02
CA ALA A 126 38.14 -0.91 15.70
C ALA A 126 37.69 -1.31 14.28
N LEU A 127 38.61 -1.25 13.31
CA LEU A 127 38.36 -1.65 11.92
C LEU A 127 38.04 -3.16 11.80
N VAL A 128 38.76 -4.01 12.53
CA VAL A 128 38.54 -5.47 12.53
C VAL A 128 37.17 -5.84 13.11
N VAL A 129 36.75 -5.19 14.21
CA VAL A 129 35.43 -5.43 14.80
C VAL A 129 34.32 -4.91 13.88
N PHE A 130 34.51 -3.75 13.26
CA PHE A 130 33.53 -3.20 12.32
C PHE A 130 33.34 -4.11 11.10
N LEU A 131 34.43 -4.67 10.55
CA LEU A 131 34.36 -5.64 9.45
C LEU A 131 33.67 -6.95 9.85
N MET A 132 33.84 -7.41 11.10
CA MET A 132 33.16 -8.62 11.59
C MET A 132 31.64 -8.45 11.73
N PHE A 133 31.17 -7.27 12.17
CA PHE A 133 29.74 -7.03 12.36
C PHE A 133 29.03 -6.47 11.12
N GLY A 134 29.74 -5.77 10.24
CA GLY A 134 29.16 -5.17 9.03
C GLY A 134 28.93 -6.12 7.86
N LEU A 135 29.46 -7.35 7.92
CA LEU A 135 29.35 -8.39 6.89
C LEU A 135 28.34 -9.51 7.23
N ALA A 136 27.68 -9.43 8.39
CA ALA A 136 26.54 -10.27 8.77
C ALA A 136 25.22 -9.54 8.46
#